data_AF-A0A923UMX0-F1
#
_entry.id   AF-A0A923UMX0-F1
#
_cell.length_a   1.000
_cell.length_b   1.000
_cell.length_c   1.000
_cell.angle_alpha   90.00
_cell.angle_beta   90.00
_cell.angle_gamma   90.00
#
_symmetry.space_group_name_H-M   'P 1'
#
loop_
_entity.id
_entity.type
_entity.pdbx_description
1 polymer ?
#
loop_
_entity_poly.entity_id
_entity_poly.type
_entity_poly.pdbx_seq_one_letter_code
_entity_poly.pdbx_strand_id
1 'polypeptide(L)'
;MIFNHLKQNTISFLKRIFQSKAVRIISYGLLLFIALDLLFSFKVQPNYSTLITDSEGKILHAFLNNKDKWRMKTELSEITPTLEKAIVYKEDRWFRWHLGVNPFAIVRAGMRNVFTGRRTSGASTITMQVVRLLNPQSRTYFNK
;
A
#
# COMPACT_ATOMS: atom_id res chain seq x y z
N MET A 1 -2.58 16.50 48.24
CA MET A 1 -4.03 16.62 47.93
C MET A 1 -4.30 16.97 46.46
N ILE A 2 -3.54 17.87 45.84
CA ILE A 2 -3.75 18.37 44.46
C ILE A 2 -3.54 17.30 43.36
N PHE A 3 -2.56 16.39 43.55
CA PHE A 3 -2.23 15.35 42.56
C PHE A 3 -3.35 14.32 42.33
N ASN A 4 -4.10 13.95 43.38
CA ASN A 4 -5.23 13.03 43.27
C ASN A 4 -6.43 13.65 42.55
N HIS A 5 -6.63 14.97 42.67
CA HIS A 5 -7.74 15.66 42.03
C HIS A 5 -7.53 15.82 40.51
N LEU A 6 -6.29 16.12 40.09
CA LEU A 6 -5.90 16.13 38.67
C LEU A 6 -6.00 14.73 38.02
N LYS A 7 -5.62 13.68 38.75
CA LYS A 7 -5.74 12.28 38.29
C LYS A 7 -7.21 11.84 38.14
N GLN A 8 -8.10 12.23 39.06
CA GLN A 8 -9.52 11.90 38.94
C GLN A 8 -10.21 12.66 37.79
N ASN A 9 -9.88 13.93 37.57
CA ASN A 9 -10.43 14.71 36.45
C ASN A 9 -9.97 14.24 35.07
N THR A 10 -8.72 13.79 34.95
CA THR A 10 -8.23 13.22 33.68
C THR A 10 -8.88 11.88 33.36
N ILE A 11 -9.08 11.02 34.36
CA ILE A 11 -9.76 9.72 34.20
C ILE A 11 -11.24 9.90 33.81
N SER A 12 -11.95 10.85 34.42
CA SER A 12 -13.35 11.12 34.10
C SER A 12 -13.52 11.71 32.69
N PHE A 13 -12.60 12.57 32.27
CA PHE A 13 -12.57 13.13 30.91
C PHE A 13 -12.29 12.06 29.84
N LEU A 14 -11.33 11.15 30.09
CA LEU A 14 -11.06 10.00 29.23
C LEU A 14 -12.27 9.05 29.13
N LYS A 15 -12.93 8.74 30.25
CA LYS A 15 -14.17 7.94 30.24
C LYS A 15 -15.28 8.60 29.40
N ARG A 16 -15.42 9.92 29.48
CA ARG A 16 -16.43 10.67 28.72
C ARG A 16 -16.17 10.66 27.22
N ILE A 17 -14.91 10.76 26.80
CA ILE A 17 -14.51 10.61 25.39
C ILE A 17 -14.82 9.20 24.88
N PHE A 18 -14.46 8.18 25.67
CA PHE A 18 -14.70 6.78 25.30
C PHE A 18 -16.18 6.40 25.25
N GLN A 19 -17.03 7.08 26.05
CA GLN A 19 -18.49 6.92 26.05
C GLN A 19 -19.22 7.77 25.01
N SER A 20 -18.51 8.59 24.22
CA SER A 20 -19.14 9.39 23.18
C SER A 20 -19.74 8.51 22.07
N LYS A 21 -20.91 8.91 21.56
CA LYS A 21 -21.56 8.21 20.41
C LYS A 21 -20.62 8.15 19.20
N ALA A 22 -19.79 9.17 19.00
CA ALA A 22 -18.81 9.25 17.92
C ALA A 22 -17.74 8.14 18.01
N VAL A 23 -17.15 7.90 19.19
CA VAL A 23 -16.16 6.82 19.36
C VAL A 23 -16.78 5.45 19.11
N ARG A 24 -18.03 5.23 19.54
CA ARG A 24 -18.74 3.97 19.25
C ARG A 24 -18.97 3.78 17.75
N ILE A 25 -19.46 4.81 17.05
CA ILE A 25 -19.65 4.75 15.59
C ILE A 25 -18.34 4.45 14.85
N ILE A 26 -17.24 5.12 15.21
CA ILE A 26 -15.92 4.88 14.63
C ILE A 26 -15.47 3.43 14.90
N SER A 27 -15.65 2.95 16.13
CA SER A 27 -15.27 1.58 16.50
C SER A 27 -16.08 0.52 15.74
N TYR A 28 -17.40 0.70 15.58
CA TYR A 28 -18.24 -0.20 14.81
C TYR A 28 -17.91 -0.14 13.31
N GLY A 29 -17.63 1.05 12.77
CA GLY A 29 -17.17 1.22 11.39
C GLY A 29 -15.83 0.52 11.14
N LEU A 30 -14.87 0.63 12.07
CA LEU A 30 -13.58 -0.05 11.98
C LEU A 30 -13.74 -1.57 12.09
N LEU A 31 -14.57 -2.05 13.03
CA LEU A 31 -14.87 -3.48 13.16
C LEU A 31 -15.54 -4.03 11.90
N LEU A 32 -16.51 -3.30 11.34
CA LEU A 32 -17.17 -3.66 10.09
C LEU A 32 -16.17 -3.68 8.93
N PHE A 33 -15.29 -2.69 8.84
CA PHE A 33 -14.25 -2.64 7.82
C PHE A 33 -13.32 -3.87 7.90
N ILE A 34 -12.85 -4.23 9.10
CA ILE A 34 -12.03 -5.43 9.31
C ILE A 34 -12.80 -6.70 8.98
N ALA A 35 -14.07 -6.79 9.41
CA ALA A 35 -14.92 -7.95 9.10
C ALA A 35 -15.11 -8.10 7.58
N LEU A 36 -15.33 -7.01 6.86
CA LEU A 36 -15.44 -7.01 5.40
C LEU A 36 -14.11 -7.38 4.74
N ASP A 37 -12.97 -6.88 5.21
CA ASP A 37 -11.65 -7.23 4.68
C ASP A 37 -11.34 -8.73 4.85
N LEU A 38 -11.74 -9.32 5.99
CA LEU A 38 -11.61 -10.75 6.24
C LEU A 38 -12.55 -11.59 5.36
N LEU A 39 -13.80 -11.15 5.18
CA LEU A 39 -14.79 -11.83 4.34
C LEU A 39 -14.43 -11.74 2.85
N PHE A 40 -13.89 -10.60 2.42
CA PHE A 40 -13.51 -10.32 1.04
C PHE A 40 -11.99 -10.24 0.88
N SER A 41 -11.28 -11.27 1.32
CA SER A 41 -9.82 -11.34 1.13
C SER A 41 -9.47 -11.16 -0.36
N PHE A 42 -8.70 -10.11 -0.66
CA PHE A 42 -8.28 -9.82 -2.02
C PHE A 42 -7.25 -10.85 -2.48
N LYS A 43 -7.71 -11.88 -3.21
CA LYS A 43 -6.84 -12.94 -3.74
C LYS A 43 -6.19 -12.48 -5.04
N VAL A 44 -4.88 -12.22 -4.96
CA VAL A 44 -4.07 -11.87 -6.11
C VAL A 44 -3.62 -13.14 -6.81
N GLN A 45 -4.05 -13.35 -8.06
CA GLN A 45 -3.58 -14.45 -8.91
C GLN A 45 -2.76 -13.88 -10.08
N PRO A 46 -1.46 -13.62 -9.88
CA PRO A 46 -0.60 -13.10 -10.93
C PRO A 46 -0.36 -14.18 -11.99
N ASN A 47 -0.47 -13.80 -13.26
CA ASN A 47 -0.20 -14.68 -14.39
C ASN A 47 1.32 -14.78 -14.64
N TYR A 48 1.92 -15.92 -14.28
CA TYR A 48 3.35 -16.20 -14.47
C TYR A 48 3.62 -16.91 -15.79
N SER A 49 4.87 -16.79 -16.26
CA SER A 49 5.42 -17.55 -17.36
C SER A 49 5.62 -19.02 -16.98
N THR A 50 5.37 -19.93 -17.92
CA THR A 50 5.80 -21.33 -17.79
C THR A 50 7.31 -21.40 -17.96
N LEU A 51 8.00 -22.05 -17.02
CA LEU A 51 9.45 -22.24 -17.04
C LEU A 51 9.77 -23.72 -17.24
N ILE A 52 10.69 -24.03 -18.15
CA ILE A 52 11.33 -25.34 -18.27
C ILE A 52 12.66 -25.26 -17.55
N THR A 53 12.84 -26.09 -16.53
CA THR A 53 14.07 -26.18 -15.74
C THR A 53 14.72 -27.55 -15.89
N ASP A 54 16.03 -27.63 -15.64
CA ASP A 54 16.71 -28.91 -15.46
C ASP A 54 16.42 -29.53 -14.08
N SER A 55 17.06 -30.66 -13.78
CA SER A 55 16.95 -31.36 -12.49
C SER A 55 17.50 -30.56 -11.31
N GLU A 56 18.35 -29.58 -11.55
CA GLU A 56 18.95 -28.70 -10.54
C GLU A 56 18.14 -27.39 -10.37
N GLY A 57 17.07 -27.20 -11.16
CA GLY A 57 16.22 -26.02 -11.12
C GLY A 57 16.73 -24.84 -11.97
N LYS A 58 17.78 -25.03 -12.77
CA LYS A 58 18.27 -23.98 -13.68
C LYS A 58 17.33 -23.83 -14.86
N ILE A 59 16.99 -22.59 -15.20
CA ILE A 59 16.09 -22.28 -16.30
C ILE A 59 16.76 -22.64 -17.63
N LEU A 60 16.15 -23.55 -18.38
CA LEU A 60 16.54 -23.94 -19.74
C LEU A 60 15.76 -23.14 -20.78
N HIS A 61 14.47 -22.96 -20.53
CA HIS A 61 13.59 -22.19 -21.40
C HIS A 61 12.46 -21.56 -20.58
N ALA A 62 11.89 -20.49 -21.12
CA ALA A 62 10.74 -19.86 -20.53
C ALA A 62 9.77 -19.50 -21.66
N PHE A 63 8.47 -19.55 -21.39
CA PHE A 63 7.44 -19.11 -22.33
C PHE A 63 6.84 -17.77 -21.90
N LEU A 64 6.24 -17.06 -22.86
CA LEU A 64 5.39 -15.93 -22.55
C LEU A 64 4.16 -16.40 -21.77
N ASN A 65 3.71 -15.58 -20.82
CA ASN A 65 2.43 -15.81 -20.17
C ASN A 65 1.25 -15.50 -21.12
N ASN A 66 0.02 -15.78 -20.71
CA ASN A 66 -1.19 -15.52 -21.54
C ASN A 66 -1.44 -14.03 -21.88
N LYS A 67 -0.55 -13.12 -21.47
CA LYS A 67 -0.57 -11.68 -21.80
C LYS A 67 0.66 -11.27 -22.64
N ASP A 68 1.35 -12.23 -23.23
CA ASP A 68 2.56 -12.02 -24.03
C ASP A 68 3.67 -11.30 -23.26
N LYS A 69 3.79 -11.57 -21.95
CA LYS A 69 4.83 -11.03 -21.08
C LYS A 69 5.69 -12.11 -20.45
N TRP A 70 6.96 -11.81 -20.32
CA TRP A 70 7.89 -12.52 -19.43
C TRP A 70 7.56 -12.17 -17.99
N ARG A 71 7.18 -13.17 -17.18
CA ARG A 71 6.92 -12.98 -15.76
C ARG A 71 7.35 -14.20 -14.96
N MET A 72 8.56 -14.17 -14.45
CA MET A 72 9.08 -15.19 -13.55
C MET A 72 8.57 -14.94 -12.14
N LYS A 73 8.23 -16.01 -11.42
CA LYS A 73 7.93 -15.92 -9.99
C LYS A 73 9.26 -15.71 -9.25
N THR A 74 9.28 -14.75 -8.33
CA THR A 74 10.46 -14.44 -7.52
C THR A 74 10.00 -14.10 -6.11
N GLU A 75 10.68 -14.66 -5.12
CA GLU A 75 10.49 -14.38 -3.71
C GLU A 75 11.43 -13.28 -3.24
N LEU A 76 11.07 -12.59 -2.15
CA LEU A 76 11.87 -11.47 -1.65
C LEU A 76 13.27 -11.91 -1.20
N SER A 77 13.42 -13.16 -0.76
CA SER A 77 14.69 -13.80 -0.39
C SER A 77 15.65 -13.98 -1.58
N GLU A 78 15.12 -14.07 -2.81
CA GLU A 78 15.91 -14.23 -4.03
C GLU A 78 16.40 -12.88 -4.58
N ILE A 79 15.86 -11.77 -4.05
CA ILE A 79 16.21 -10.41 -4.46
C ILE A 79 17.37 -9.91 -3.60
N THR A 80 18.41 -9.37 -4.24
CA THR A 80 19.52 -8.75 -3.51
C THR A 80 19.02 -7.57 -2.66
N PRO A 81 19.40 -7.46 -1.37
CA PRO A 81 18.96 -6.37 -0.50
C PRO A 81 19.27 -4.97 -1.05
N THR A 82 20.35 -4.83 -1.82
CA THR A 82 20.72 -3.59 -2.50
C THR A 82 19.70 -3.17 -3.56
N LEU A 83 19.18 -4.12 -4.33
CA LEU A 83 18.17 -3.86 -5.35
C LEU A 83 16.84 -3.45 -4.71
N GLU A 84 16.41 -4.17 -3.67
CA GLU A 84 15.21 -3.80 -2.89
C GLU A 84 15.32 -2.36 -2.38
N LYS A 85 16.43 -2.02 -1.71
CA LYS A 85 16.66 -0.67 -1.17
C LYS A 85 16.70 0.39 -2.26
N ALA A 86 17.34 0.10 -3.40
CA ALA A 86 17.43 1.04 -4.51
C ALA A 86 16.05 1.34 -5.10
N ILE A 87 15.22 0.31 -5.34
CA ILE A 87 13.86 0.47 -5.86
C ILE A 87 12.99 1.25 -4.88
N VAL A 88 12.97 0.85 -3.61
CA VAL A 88 12.17 1.53 -2.57
C VAL A 88 12.61 2.99 -2.45
N TYR A 89 13.91 3.27 -2.38
CA TYR A 89 14.40 4.64 -2.28
C TYR A 89 14.02 5.52 -3.48
N LYS A 90 14.06 4.94 -4.69
CA LYS A 90 13.82 5.67 -5.95
C LYS A 90 12.32 5.91 -6.20
N GLU A 91 11.49 4.89 -6.01
CA GLU A 91 10.06 4.92 -6.30
C GLU A 91 9.24 5.45 -5.12
N ASP A 92 9.55 5.02 -3.89
CA ASP A 92 8.74 5.30 -2.71
C ASP A 92 9.56 5.31 -1.42
N ARG A 93 10.30 6.41 -1.20
CA ARG A 93 11.21 6.58 -0.06
C ARG A 93 10.56 6.31 1.30
N TRP A 94 9.25 6.57 1.43
CA TRP A 94 8.52 6.42 2.69
C TRP A 94 7.63 5.18 2.72
N PHE A 95 7.85 4.21 1.82
CA PHE A 95 7.05 3.00 1.69
C PHE A 95 6.73 2.31 3.03
N ARG A 96 7.73 2.23 3.92
CA ARG A 96 7.61 1.58 5.24
C ARG A 96 6.89 2.41 6.31
N TRP A 97 6.61 3.68 6.03
CA TRP A 97 6.05 4.64 6.99
C TRP A 97 4.59 5.01 6.70
N HIS A 98 4.02 4.51 5.60
CA HIS A 98 2.65 4.83 5.22
C HIS A 98 1.83 3.57 4.93
N LEU A 99 0.51 3.66 5.16
CA LEU A 99 -0.44 2.58 4.91
C LEU A 99 -0.89 2.59 3.44
N GLY A 100 0.07 2.43 2.53
CA GLY A 100 -0.16 2.38 1.08
C GLY A 100 -0.40 3.71 0.35
N VAL A 101 -0.80 4.79 1.03
CA VAL A 101 -0.93 6.14 0.45
C VAL A 101 -0.04 7.11 1.21
N ASN A 102 0.68 7.98 0.50
CA ASN A 102 1.54 9.00 1.09
C ASN A 102 0.95 10.41 0.90
N PRO A 103 0.22 10.97 1.89
CA PRO A 103 -0.39 12.30 1.78
C PRO A 103 0.64 13.41 1.57
N PHE A 104 1.81 13.30 2.21
CA PHE A 104 2.89 14.27 2.06
C PHE A 104 3.43 14.30 0.63
N ALA A 105 3.60 13.12 0.00
CA ALA A 105 4.02 13.03 -1.40
C ALA A 105 2.98 13.63 -2.35
N ILE A 106 1.68 13.42 -2.08
CA ILE A 106 0.57 14.00 -2.85
C ILE A 106 0.57 15.53 -2.75
N VAL A 107 0.59 16.08 -1.54
CA VAL A 107 0.58 17.54 -1.31
C VAL A 107 1.81 18.19 -1.93
N ARG A 108 3.00 17.64 -1.67
CA ARG A 108 4.26 18.13 -2.25
C ARG A 108 4.23 18.13 -3.78
N ALA A 109 3.73 17.05 -4.38
CA ALA A 109 3.61 16.94 -5.83
C ALA A 109 2.59 17.94 -6.38
N GLY A 110 1.44 18.11 -5.71
CA GLY A 110 0.43 19.10 -6.07
C GLY A 110 0.99 20.52 -6.06
N MET A 111 1.63 20.93 -4.95
CA MET A 111 2.27 22.24 -4.84
C MET A 111 3.31 22.46 -5.94
N ARG A 112 4.21 21.49 -6.14
CA ARG A 112 5.28 21.63 -7.15
C ARG A 112 4.71 21.73 -8.56
N ASN A 113 3.65 20.99 -8.88
CA ASN A 113 2.99 21.06 -10.18
C ASN A 113 2.32 22.42 -10.40
N VAL A 114 1.73 23.02 -9.35
CA VAL A 114 1.14 24.37 -9.42
C VAL A 114 2.22 25.42 -9.64
N PHE A 115 3.32 25.38 -8.87
CA PHE A 115 4.40 26.37 -9.00
C PHE A 115 5.23 26.24 -10.28
N THR A 116 5.43 25.02 -10.80
CA THR A 116 6.26 24.79 -12.01
C THR A 116 5.44 24.68 -13.29
N GLY A 117 4.10 24.64 -13.20
CA GLY A 117 3.20 24.43 -14.33
C GLY A 117 3.37 23.09 -15.06
N ARG A 118 4.21 22.19 -14.53
CA ARG A 118 4.60 20.93 -15.16
C ARG A 118 4.51 19.80 -14.15
N ARG A 119 4.12 18.60 -14.61
CA ARG A 119 4.15 17.39 -13.77
C ARG A 119 5.60 16.96 -13.55
N THR A 120 6.20 17.41 -12.44
CA THR A 120 7.63 17.20 -12.15
C THR A 120 7.90 16.11 -11.11
N SER A 121 6.89 15.66 -10.36
CA SER A 121 7.06 14.60 -9.37
C SER A 121 5.89 13.61 -9.33
N GLY A 122 6.20 12.32 -9.23
CA GLY A 122 5.23 11.26 -8.95
C GLY A 122 4.76 11.29 -7.50
N ALA A 123 3.45 11.23 -7.31
CA ALA A 123 2.82 11.05 -5.99
C ALA A 123 2.40 9.59 -5.72
N SER A 124 2.54 8.71 -6.73
CA SER A 124 2.10 7.32 -6.65
C SER A 124 3.08 6.48 -5.83
N THR A 125 2.55 5.78 -4.83
CA THR A 125 3.30 4.82 -4.00
C THR A 125 3.44 3.46 -4.71
N ILE A 126 4.35 2.61 -4.23
CA ILE A 126 4.47 1.24 -4.75
C ILE A 126 3.13 0.50 -4.62
N THR A 127 2.41 0.67 -3.51
CA THR A 127 1.09 0.06 -3.30
C THR A 127 0.06 0.49 -4.35
N MET A 128 -0.02 1.79 -4.68
CA MET A 128 -0.91 2.27 -5.74
C MET A 128 -0.54 1.67 -7.10
N GLN A 129 0.76 1.59 -7.40
CA GLN A 129 1.23 1.00 -8.64
C GLN A 129 0.86 -0.49 -8.73
N VAL A 130 1.03 -1.26 -7.65
CA VAL A 130 0.62 -2.67 -7.56
C VAL A 130 -0.88 -2.82 -7.80
N VAL A 131 -1.72 -2.03 -7.13
CA VAL A 131 -3.18 -2.07 -7.34
C VAL A 131 -3.56 -1.83 -8.80
N ARG A 132 -2.91 -0.87 -9.46
CA ARG A 132 -3.14 -0.58 -10.88
C ARG A 132 -2.71 -1.73 -11.80
N LEU A 133 -1.63 -2.43 -11.47
CA LEU A 133 -1.16 -3.60 -12.23
C LEU A 133 -2.08 -4.82 -12.07
N LEU A 134 -2.73 -4.95 -10.91
CA LEU A 134 -3.66 -6.05 -10.61
C LEU A 134 -5.05 -5.82 -11.19
N ASN A 135 -5.51 -4.57 -11.22
CA ASN A 135 -6.79 -4.18 -11.79
C ASN A 135 -6.60 -3.25 -13.00
N PRO A 136 -6.16 -3.77 -14.15
CA PRO A 136 -5.99 -2.96 -15.35
C PRO A 136 -7.37 -2.50 -15.85
N GLN A 137 -7.68 -1.22 -15.62
CA GLN A 137 -8.89 -0.57 -16.15
C GLN A 137 -8.54 0.24 -17.41
N SER A 138 -9.54 0.44 -18.29
CA SER A 138 -9.42 1.35 -19.42
C SER A 138 -9.12 2.77 -18.91
N ARG A 139 -8.16 3.45 -19.57
CA ARG A 139 -7.72 4.79 -19.16
C ARG A 139 -8.77 5.83 -19.51
N THR A 140 -9.70 6.05 -18.60
CA THR A 140 -10.64 7.18 -18.61
C THR A 140 -10.10 8.29 -17.70
N TYR A 141 -10.56 9.54 -17.85
CA TYR A 141 -10.19 10.64 -16.94
C TYR A 141 -10.45 10.32 -15.46
N PHE A 142 -11.41 9.44 -15.17
CA PHE A 142 -11.73 8.91 -13.84
C PHE A 142 -10.79 7.78 -13.37
N ASN A 143 -10.13 7.07 -14.28
CA ASN A 143 -9.28 5.89 -14.00
C ASN A 143 -7.78 6.24 -14.10
N LYS A 144 -7.40 7.44 -13.68
CA LYS A 144 -6.03 7.96 -13.81
C LYS A 144 -5.19 7.70 -12.56
#